data_AF-A0A410PZF0-F1
#
_entry.id   AF-A0A410PZF0-F1
#
_cell.length_a   1.000
_cell.length_b   1.000
_cell.length_c   1.000
_cell.angle_alpha   90.00
_cell.angle_beta   90.00
_cell.angle_gamma   90.00
#
_symmetry.space_group_name_H-M   'P 1'
#
loop_
_entity.id
_entity.type
_entity.pdbx_description
1 polymer ?
#
loop_
_entity_poly.entity_id
_entity_poly.type
_entity_poly.pdbx_seq_one_letter_code
_entity_poly.pdbx_strand_id
1 'polypeptide(L)'
;MWDRSILKSNAKVALRGRYWTAFLVTLLFAVLAEWLNWADSGFRRLFESQAWHGGARHLFRWSPLEGLGGWLCIFYVIFIVHPLLIGAARYFVRNHFEPARTETLFSGFQWNYGNGVGVLFITRLFIILWTFLFIIPGIVKLVQYSMVPFLLSDNPSLPGERAREISRRMTDGQKGAIFVFWLSFLGWFLLGALCFGVGILFILPYFSASQSELYLLLRGRALGLGFVRPEELCLAQSASRP
;
A
#
# COMPACT_ATOMS: atom_id res chain seq x y z
N MET A 1 -18.64 13.82 9.31
CA MET A 1 -18.05 12.73 8.48
C MET A 1 -17.66 13.34 7.15
N TRP A 2 -16.49 12.98 6.60
CA TRP A 2 -16.13 13.40 5.24
C TRP A 2 -16.95 12.61 4.21
N ASP A 3 -17.23 13.22 3.06
CA ASP A 3 -17.99 12.57 2.00
C ASP A 3 -17.06 11.83 1.02
N ARG A 4 -17.29 10.52 0.89
CA ARG A 4 -16.61 9.65 -0.08
C ARG A 4 -16.83 10.09 -1.53
N SER A 5 -17.96 10.74 -1.83
CA SER A 5 -18.27 11.23 -3.17
C SER A 5 -17.28 12.31 -3.61
N ILE A 6 -16.91 13.20 -2.68
CA ILE A 6 -15.95 14.28 -2.90
C ILE A 6 -14.55 13.70 -3.15
N LEU A 7 -14.10 12.76 -2.32
CA LEU A 7 -12.79 12.10 -2.51
C LEU A 7 -12.70 11.42 -3.88
N LYS A 8 -13.78 10.73 -4.29
CA LYS A 8 -13.89 10.09 -5.60
C LYS A 8 -13.91 11.10 -6.74
N SER A 9 -14.58 12.24 -6.57
CA SER A 9 -14.60 13.32 -7.55
C SER A 9 -13.21 13.95 -7.72
N ASN A 10 -12.54 14.28 -6.62
CA ASN A 10 -11.19 14.83 -6.63
C ASN A 10 -10.20 13.86 -7.28
N ALA A 11 -10.30 12.56 -7.00
CA ALA A 11 -9.48 11.55 -7.66
C ALA A 11 -9.67 11.53 -9.18
N LYS A 12 -10.91 11.70 -9.68
CA LYS A 12 -11.16 11.84 -11.13
C LYS A 12 -10.52 13.09 -11.71
N VAL A 13 -10.58 14.20 -10.99
CA VAL A 13 -9.95 15.46 -11.40
C VAL A 13 -8.43 15.32 -11.45
N ALA A 14 -7.82 14.73 -10.42
CA ALA A 14 -6.37 14.48 -10.35
C ALA A 14 -5.89 13.57 -11.51
N LEU A 15 -6.74 12.66 -11.99
CA LEU A 15 -6.42 11.76 -13.11
C LEU A 15 -6.74 12.36 -14.49
N ARG A 16 -7.47 13.49 -14.56
CA ARG A 16 -7.91 14.07 -15.84
C ARG A 16 -6.69 14.54 -16.65
N GLY A 17 -6.56 14.04 -17.87
CA GLY A 17 -5.44 14.34 -18.76
C GLY A 17 -4.13 13.60 -18.44
N ARG A 18 -4.09 12.81 -17.35
CA ARG A 18 -2.89 12.07 -16.89
C ARG A 18 -3.21 10.60 -16.54
N TYR A 19 -4.37 10.12 -16.97
CA TYR A 19 -4.83 8.78 -16.62
C TYR A 19 -3.84 7.69 -17.05
N TRP A 20 -3.26 7.81 -18.24
CA TRP A 20 -2.35 6.80 -18.79
C TRP A 20 -1.05 6.67 -18.00
N THR A 21 -0.49 7.77 -17.46
CA THR A 21 0.70 7.67 -16.62
C THR A 21 0.38 7.01 -15.27
N ALA A 22 -0.78 7.32 -14.69
CA ALA A 22 -1.27 6.64 -13.48
C ALA A 22 -1.61 5.16 -13.75
N PHE A 23 -2.10 4.84 -14.95
CA PHE A 23 -2.34 3.47 -15.40
C PHE A 23 -1.05 2.68 -15.48
N LEU A 24 0.01 3.23 -16.09
CA LEU A 24 1.32 2.58 -16.15
C LEU A 24 1.90 2.34 -14.75
N VAL A 25 1.76 3.31 -13.85
CA VAL A 25 2.17 3.19 -12.44
C VAL A 25 1.49 1.99 -11.78
N THR A 26 0.17 1.89 -11.88
CA THR A 26 -0.55 0.79 -11.23
C THR A 26 -0.44 -0.53 -11.98
N LEU A 27 -0.23 -0.50 -13.29
CA LEU A 27 0.04 -1.68 -14.10
C LEU A 27 1.36 -2.32 -13.69
N LEU A 28 2.40 -1.52 -13.50
CA LEU A 28 3.67 -2.00 -12.96
C LEU A 28 3.44 -2.71 -11.61
N PHE A 29 2.67 -2.10 -10.71
CA PHE A 29 2.30 -2.75 -9.45
C PHE A 29 1.48 -4.02 -9.61
N ALA A 30 0.52 -4.04 -10.52
CA ALA A 30 -0.31 -5.20 -10.78
C ALA A 30 0.56 -6.35 -11.30
N VAL A 31 1.44 -6.10 -12.27
CA VAL A 31 2.39 -7.09 -12.79
C VAL A 31 3.31 -7.61 -11.67
N LEU A 32 3.80 -6.72 -10.81
CA LEU A 32 4.61 -7.11 -9.65
C LEU A 32 3.82 -7.97 -8.65
N ALA A 33 2.57 -7.62 -8.37
CA ALA A 33 1.69 -8.39 -7.49
C ALA A 33 1.33 -9.75 -8.10
N GLU A 34 1.06 -9.83 -9.41
CA GLU A 34 0.77 -11.09 -10.08
C GLU A 34 2.01 -11.98 -10.21
N TRP A 35 3.22 -11.41 -10.37
CA TRP A 35 4.46 -12.16 -10.25
C TRP A 35 4.60 -12.80 -8.87
N LEU A 36 4.22 -12.08 -7.81
CA LEU A 36 4.18 -12.62 -6.47
C LEU A 36 3.11 -13.70 -6.28
N ASN A 37 1.91 -13.55 -6.87
CA ASN A 37 0.87 -14.57 -6.82
C ASN A 37 1.25 -15.83 -7.61
N TRP A 38 1.96 -15.69 -8.74
CA TRP A 38 2.52 -16.82 -9.47
C TRP A 38 3.62 -17.51 -8.66
N ALA A 39 4.53 -16.74 -8.04
CA ALA A 39 5.54 -17.26 -7.14
C ALA A 39 4.93 -17.95 -5.90
N ASP A 40 3.86 -17.38 -5.32
CA ASP A 40 3.07 -17.95 -4.23
C ASP A 40 2.32 -19.21 -4.69
N SER A 41 1.79 -19.27 -5.91
CA SER A 41 1.19 -20.49 -6.45
C SER A 41 2.24 -21.59 -6.65
N GLY A 42 3.50 -21.24 -6.95
CA GLY A 42 4.64 -22.14 -6.92
C GLY A 42 4.94 -22.62 -5.50
N PHE A 43 5.02 -21.70 -4.54
CA PHE A 43 5.23 -22.00 -3.12
C PHE A 43 4.10 -22.84 -2.51
N ARG A 44 2.84 -22.56 -2.83
CA ARG A 44 1.66 -23.31 -2.41
C ARG A 44 1.60 -24.68 -3.07
N ARG A 45 2.01 -24.85 -4.33
CA ARG A 45 2.18 -26.19 -4.94
C ARG A 45 3.32 -26.99 -4.28
N LEU A 46 4.39 -26.31 -3.85
CA LEU A 46 5.47 -26.91 -3.07
C LEU A 46 4.97 -27.37 -1.69
N PHE A 47 4.16 -26.57 -1.01
CA PHE A 47 3.61 -26.88 0.32
C PHE A 47 2.38 -27.83 0.28
N GLU A 48 1.48 -27.71 -0.71
CA GLU A 48 0.29 -28.57 -0.89
C GLU A 48 0.64 -29.96 -1.41
N SER A 49 1.82 -30.15 -2.02
CA SER A 49 2.34 -31.49 -2.26
C SER A 49 2.52 -32.31 -0.96
N GLN A 50 2.39 -31.68 0.22
CA GLN A 50 2.47 -32.32 1.53
C GLN A 50 1.14 -32.82 2.13
N ALA A 51 -0.03 -32.57 1.55
CA ALA A 51 -1.28 -32.81 2.31
C ALA A 51 -2.02 -34.14 2.05
N TRP A 52 -1.70 -34.93 1.01
CA TRP A 52 -2.59 -36.05 0.61
C TRP A 52 -1.97 -37.39 0.22
N HIS A 53 -0.65 -37.60 0.26
CA HIS A 53 -0.06 -38.94 -0.01
C HIS A 53 0.96 -39.31 1.08
N GLY A 54 0.66 -40.39 1.80
CA GLY A 54 1.20 -40.68 3.12
C GLY A 54 2.69 -41.05 3.21
N GLY A 55 3.22 -40.88 4.42
CA GLY A 55 4.44 -41.53 4.89
C GLY A 55 5.63 -40.59 5.04
N ALA A 56 6.28 -40.66 6.20
CA ALA A 56 7.44 -39.90 6.66
C ALA A 56 8.73 -40.01 5.80
N ARG A 57 8.64 -40.43 4.53
CA ARG A 57 9.75 -40.54 3.57
C ARG A 57 9.98 -39.27 2.73
N HIS A 58 9.16 -38.23 2.90
CA HIS A 58 9.31 -36.94 2.21
C HIS A 58 9.91 -35.82 3.08
N LEU A 59 10.10 -36.06 4.38
CA LEU A 59 10.71 -35.07 5.29
C LEU A 59 12.12 -34.65 4.86
N PHE A 60 12.78 -35.45 4.01
CA PHE A 60 14.15 -35.25 3.54
C PHE A 60 14.28 -35.22 2.00
N ARG A 61 13.22 -34.81 1.27
CA ARG A 61 13.33 -34.44 -0.15
C ARG A 61 13.02 -32.95 -0.34
N TRP A 62 13.55 -32.11 0.54
CA TRP A 62 13.73 -30.69 0.22
C TRP A 62 14.80 -30.64 -0.86
N SER A 63 14.44 -30.35 -2.11
CA SER A 63 15.49 -29.91 -3.01
C SER A 63 15.95 -28.52 -2.50
N PRO A 64 17.24 -28.31 -2.24
CA PRO A 64 17.73 -27.01 -1.79
C PRO A 64 17.33 -25.85 -2.73
N LEU A 65 17.12 -26.17 -4.02
CA LEU A 65 16.75 -25.26 -5.09
C LEU A 65 15.31 -24.71 -4.96
N GLU A 66 14.35 -25.52 -4.51
CA GLU A 66 12.95 -25.09 -4.34
C GLU A 66 12.76 -24.21 -3.09
N GLY A 67 13.46 -24.54 -1.99
CA GLY A 67 13.47 -23.70 -0.80
C GLY A 67 14.08 -22.32 -1.06
N LEU A 68 15.15 -22.27 -1.87
CA LEU A 68 15.81 -21.02 -2.27
C LEU A 68 14.85 -20.06 -2.99
N GLY A 69 14.01 -20.58 -3.89
CA GLY A 69 13.05 -19.76 -4.66
C GLY A 69 12.05 -19.00 -3.78
N GLY A 70 11.50 -19.66 -2.75
CA GLY A 70 10.57 -19.03 -1.81
C GLY A 70 11.21 -17.90 -1.01
N TRP A 71 12.42 -18.13 -0.48
CA TRP A 71 13.17 -17.10 0.24
C TRP A 71 13.52 -15.90 -0.64
N LEU A 72 13.95 -16.14 -1.89
CA LEU A 72 14.22 -15.07 -2.86
C LEU A 72 12.97 -14.23 -3.15
N CYS A 73 11.79 -14.83 -3.20
CA CYS A 73 10.53 -14.09 -3.38
C CYS A 73 10.20 -13.21 -2.17
N ILE A 74 10.40 -13.72 -0.95
CA ILE A 74 10.21 -12.92 0.28
C ILE A 74 11.17 -11.73 0.30
N PHE A 75 12.45 -11.97 -0.01
CA PHE A 75 13.44 -10.89 -0.10
C PHE A 75 13.06 -9.87 -1.18
N TYR A 76 12.57 -10.33 -2.34
CA TYR A 76 12.07 -9.45 -3.40
C TYR A 76 10.93 -8.55 -2.91
N VAL A 77 9.92 -9.09 -2.21
CA VAL A 77 8.81 -8.30 -1.66
C VAL A 77 9.35 -7.22 -0.71
N ILE A 78 10.22 -7.62 0.20
CA ILE A 78 10.72 -6.74 1.25
C ILE A 78 11.58 -5.63 0.66
N PHE A 79 12.51 -5.97 -0.23
CA PHE A 79 13.53 -5.05 -0.72
C PHE A 79 13.14 -4.31 -2.00
N ILE A 80 12.13 -4.76 -2.75
CA ILE A 80 11.73 -4.13 -4.02
C ILE A 80 10.28 -3.60 -3.95
N VAL A 81 9.32 -4.43 -3.52
CA VAL A 81 7.90 -4.05 -3.57
C VAL A 81 7.54 -3.02 -2.49
N HIS A 82 8.07 -3.13 -1.27
CA HIS A 82 7.82 -2.14 -0.22
C HIS A 82 8.33 -0.73 -0.56
N PRO A 83 9.58 -0.52 -1.01
CA PRO A 83 10.04 0.80 -1.44
C PRO A 83 9.22 1.36 -2.61
N LEU A 84 8.87 0.51 -3.59
CA LEU A 84 7.97 0.92 -4.65
C LEU A 84 6.67 1.45 -4.08
N LEU A 85 6.08 0.79 -3.06
CA LEU A 85 4.80 1.20 -2.47
C LEU A 85 4.85 2.64 -1.96
N ILE A 86 5.96 3.03 -1.33
CA ILE A 86 6.21 4.40 -0.88
C ILE A 86 6.29 5.35 -2.09
N GLY A 87 6.98 4.94 -3.15
CA GLY A 87 7.10 5.73 -4.37
C GLY A 87 5.78 5.91 -5.12
N ALA A 88 4.91 4.89 -5.17
CA ALA A 88 3.55 5.01 -5.71
C ALA A 88 2.69 5.93 -4.86
N ALA A 89 2.74 5.79 -3.53
CA ALA A 89 2.08 6.73 -2.63
C ALA A 89 2.53 8.17 -2.93
N ARG A 90 3.85 8.39 -3.10
CA ARG A 90 4.40 9.70 -3.47
C ARG A 90 3.90 10.21 -4.81
N TYR A 91 3.84 9.33 -5.82
CA TYR A 91 3.34 9.67 -7.15
C TYR A 91 1.90 10.18 -7.08
N PHE A 92 1.01 9.44 -6.41
CA PHE A 92 -0.40 9.82 -6.32
C PHE A 92 -0.62 11.08 -5.47
N VAL A 93 0.11 11.24 -4.37
CA VAL A 93 0.08 12.47 -3.55
C VAL A 93 0.57 13.68 -4.34
N ARG A 94 1.67 13.55 -5.09
CA ARG A 94 2.18 14.65 -5.94
C ARG A 94 1.24 14.95 -7.10
N ASN A 95 0.65 13.93 -7.72
CA ASN A 95 -0.23 14.09 -8.88
C ASN A 95 -1.47 14.95 -8.59
N HIS A 96 -1.88 15.04 -7.32
CA HIS A 96 -2.91 15.99 -6.87
C HIS A 96 -2.50 17.45 -7.09
N PHE A 97 -1.26 17.81 -6.73
CA PHE A 97 -0.77 19.19 -6.80
C PHE A 97 -0.20 19.54 -8.19
N GLU A 98 0.60 18.65 -8.75
CA GLU A 98 1.37 18.90 -9.98
C GLU A 98 1.46 17.64 -10.84
N PRO A 99 1.69 17.74 -12.16
CA PRO A 99 1.94 16.57 -13.00
C PRO A 99 3.15 15.78 -12.50
N ALA A 100 2.89 14.66 -11.81
CA ALA A 100 3.95 13.81 -11.29
C ALA A 100 4.61 13.02 -12.43
N ARG A 101 5.95 13.00 -12.46
CA ARG A 101 6.71 12.15 -13.37
C ARG A 101 6.70 10.71 -12.88
N THR A 102 6.70 9.75 -13.79
CA THR A 102 6.78 8.31 -13.50
C THR A 102 8.05 7.94 -12.71
N GLU A 103 9.13 8.70 -12.88
CA GLU A 103 10.37 8.59 -12.09
C GLU A 103 10.13 8.70 -10.56
N THR A 104 9.09 9.42 -10.15
CA THR A 104 8.70 9.55 -8.73
C THR A 104 8.40 8.18 -8.11
N LEU A 105 8.03 7.17 -8.90
CA LEU A 105 7.83 5.81 -8.41
C LEU A 105 9.08 5.20 -7.79
N PHE A 106 10.26 5.55 -8.30
CA PHE A 106 11.52 5.02 -7.81
C PHE A 106 12.08 5.83 -6.63
N SER A 107 11.38 6.89 -6.20
CA SER A 107 11.78 7.72 -5.06
C SER A 107 11.94 6.94 -3.76
N GLY A 108 11.18 5.85 -3.58
CA GLY A 108 11.31 4.98 -2.40
C GLY A 108 12.64 4.25 -2.30
N PHE A 109 13.38 4.13 -3.41
CA PHE A 109 14.74 3.58 -3.43
C PHE A 109 15.83 4.62 -3.15
N GLN A 110 15.52 5.92 -3.34
CA GLN A 110 16.52 6.97 -3.30
C GLN A 110 16.75 7.52 -1.89
N TRP A 111 15.68 7.78 -1.15
CA TRP A 111 15.77 8.47 0.14
C TRP A 111 15.46 7.54 1.31
N ASN A 112 16.46 7.36 2.17
CA ASN A 112 16.38 6.57 3.41
C ASN A 112 15.68 5.20 3.21
N TYR A 113 16.11 4.50 2.15
CA TYR A 113 15.59 3.21 1.73
C TYR A 113 15.48 2.20 2.90
N GLY A 114 16.54 2.07 3.70
CA GLY A 114 16.57 1.13 4.82
C GLY A 114 15.49 1.40 5.86
N ASN A 115 15.24 2.67 6.20
CA ASN A 115 14.15 3.04 7.08
C ASN A 115 12.80 2.71 6.45
N GLY A 116 12.54 3.15 5.21
CA GLY A 116 11.28 2.87 4.52
C GLY A 116 10.92 1.39 4.46
N VAL A 117 11.89 0.54 4.08
CA VAL A 117 11.76 -0.92 4.06
C VAL A 117 11.48 -1.47 5.45
N GLY A 118 12.27 -1.08 6.46
CA GLY A 118 12.12 -1.55 7.83
C GLY A 118 10.77 -1.18 8.44
N VAL A 119 10.31 0.06 8.24
CA VAL A 119 9.02 0.53 8.75
C VAL A 119 7.87 -0.25 8.13
N LEU A 120 7.86 -0.44 6.81
CA LEU A 120 6.81 -1.19 6.13
C LEU A 120 6.84 -2.67 6.49
N PHE A 121 8.03 -3.28 6.57
CA PHE A 121 8.19 -4.67 6.99
C PHE A 121 7.58 -4.92 8.37
N ILE A 122 7.98 -4.13 9.38
CA ILE A 122 7.46 -4.27 10.75
C ILE A 122 5.96 -3.99 10.80
N THR A 123 5.47 -3.02 10.04
CA THR A 123 4.03 -2.70 9.99
C THR A 123 3.22 -3.85 9.39
N ARG A 124 3.70 -4.46 8.30
CA ARG A 124 3.07 -5.63 7.67
C ARG A 124 3.13 -6.85 8.59
N LEU A 125 4.26 -7.08 9.26
CA LEU A 125 4.42 -8.16 10.23
C LEU A 125 3.38 -8.05 11.36
N PHE A 126 3.16 -6.85 11.91
CA PHE A 126 2.11 -6.64 12.90
C PHE A 126 0.71 -6.95 12.35
N ILE A 127 0.38 -6.51 11.13
CA ILE A 127 -0.93 -6.79 10.53
C ILE A 127 -1.13 -8.30 10.35
N ILE A 128 -0.11 -9.02 9.87
CA ILE A 128 -0.16 -10.47 9.68
C ILE A 128 -0.35 -11.19 11.02
N LEU A 129 0.42 -10.81 12.05
CA LEU A 129 0.32 -11.40 13.39
C LEU A 129 -1.07 -11.20 14.00
N TRP A 130 -1.64 -10.00 13.85
CA TRP A 130 -3.01 -9.74 14.31
C TRP A 130 -4.06 -10.51 13.52
N THR A 131 -3.88 -10.63 12.19
CA THR A 131 -4.76 -11.42 11.33
C THR A 131 -4.72 -12.91 11.68
N PHE A 132 -3.54 -13.43 12.01
CA PHE A 132 -3.34 -14.82 12.43
C PHE A 132 -3.99 -15.11 13.77
N LEU A 133 -3.96 -14.14 14.70
CA LEU A 133 -4.66 -14.26 15.98
C LEU A 133 -6.18 -14.25 15.76
N PHE A 134 -6.69 -13.26 15.01
CA PHE A 134 -8.09 -13.20 14.57
C PHE A 134 -8.25 -12.33 13.32
N ILE A 135 -9.17 -12.71 12.44
CA ILE A 135 -9.42 -11.99 11.17
C ILE A 135 -9.89 -10.54 11.41
N ILE A 136 -10.84 -10.33 12.34
CA ILE A 136 -11.42 -9.01 12.62
C ILE A 136 -10.38 -7.98 13.08
N PRO A 137 -9.54 -8.22 14.11
CA PRO A 137 -8.50 -7.26 14.50
C PRO A 137 -7.43 -7.12 13.41
N GLY A 138 -7.19 -8.13 12.58
CA GLY A 138 -6.37 -8.00 11.37
C GLY A 138 -6.88 -6.90 10.43
N ILE A 139 -8.18 -6.91 10.11
CA ILE A 139 -8.82 -5.87 9.28
C ILE A 139 -8.73 -4.49 9.95
N VAL A 140 -8.96 -4.42 11.27
CA VAL A 140 -8.84 -3.14 12.01
C VAL A 140 -7.41 -2.60 11.92
N LYS A 141 -6.38 -3.44 12.06
CA LYS A 141 -4.98 -3.02 11.92
C LYS A 141 -4.61 -2.64 10.49
N LEU A 142 -5.17 -3.31 9.49
CA LEU A 142 -5.02 -2.95 8.08
C LEU A 142 -5.54 -1.52 7.83
N VAL A 143 -6.73 -1.20 8.32
CA VAL A 143 -7.28 0.17 8.24
C VAL A 143 -6.42 1.15 9.04
N GLN A 144 -6.04 0.79 10.27
CA GLN A 144 -5.28 1.64 11.19
C GLN A 144 -3.92 2.07 10.61
N TYR A 145 -3.24 1.19 9.88
CA TYR A 145 -1.90 1.42 9.31
C TYR A 145 -1.91 1.73 7.81
N SER A 146 -3.08 1.92 7.21
CA SER A 146 -3.21 2.23 5.78
C SER A 146 -2.51 3.53 5.35
N MET A 147 -2.28 4.48 6.27
CA MET A 147 -1.66 5.77 5.99
C MET A 147 -0.13 5.77 6.10
N VAL A 148 0.47 4.70 6.67
CA VAL A 148 1.93 4.58 6.85
C VAL A 148 2.73 4.75 5.55
N PRO A 149 2.41 4.09 4.41
CA PRO A 149 3.18 4.29 3.18
C PRO A 149 3.13 5.74 2.66
N PHE A 150 2.01 6.44 2.87
CA PHE A 150 1.87 7.84 2.49
C PHE A 150 2.67 8.77 3.42
N LEU A 151 2.69 8.50 4.72
CA LEU A 151 3.54 9.24 5.68
C LEU A 151 5.03 9.11 5.33
N LEU A 152 5.47 7.91 4.96
CA LEU A 152 6.85 7.66 4.50
C LEU A 152 7.14 8.31 3.14
N SER A 153 6.11 8.54 2.32
CA SER A 153 6.26 9.24 1.04
C SER A 153 6.55 10.73 1.22
N ASP A 154 6.00 11.33 2.28
CA ASP A 154 6.22 12.71 2.68
C ASP A 154 7.57 12.85 3.43
N ASN A 155 7.79 12.02 4.45
CA ASN A 155 9.05 11.97 5.19
C ASN A 155 9.61 10.54 5.26
N PRO A 156 10.56 10.18 4.35
CA PRO A 156 11.21 8.88 4.35
C PRO A 156 12.05 8.59 5.61
N SER A 157 12.41 9.61 6.38
CA SER A 157 13.18 9.50 7.63
C SER A 157 12.32 9.43 8.88
N LEU A 158 10.99 9.38 8.74
CA LEU A 158 10.08 9.26 9.87
C LEU A 158 10.30 7.91 10.59
N PRO A 159 10.53 7.90 11.92
CA PRO A 159 10.68 6.66 12.68
C PRO A 159 9.43 5.79 12.59
N GLY A 160 9.60 4.48 12.45
CA GLY A 160 8.46 3.57 12.22
C GLY A 160 7.41 3.56 13.31
N GLU A 161 7.81 3.72 14.57
CA GLU A 161 6.88 3.85 15.69
C GLU A 161 6.02 5.11 15.55
N ARG A 162 6.67 6.25 15.26
CA ARG A 162 5.99 7.53 15.04
C ARG A 162 5.07 7.47 13.83
N ALA A 163 5.49 6.86 12.72
CA ALA A 163 4.66 6.67 11.54
C ALA A 163 3.38 5.87 11.84
N ARG A 164 3.51 4.76 12.58
CA ARG A 164 2.36 3.95 13.03
C ARG A 164 1.47 4.69 14.02
N GLU A 165 2.06 5.47 14.92
CA GLU A 165 1.32 6.30 15.88
C GLU A 165 0.47 7.36 15.16
N ILE A 166 1.07 8.10 14.23
CA ILE A 166 0.40 9.12 13.43
C ILE A 166 -0.73 8.47 12.62
N SER A 167 -0.45 7.38 11.90
CA SER A 167 -1.48 6.64 11.13
C SER A 167 -2.63 6.18 12.03
N ARG A 168 -2.34 5.68 13.24
CA ARG A 168 -3.36 5.29 14.23
C ARG A 168 -4.23 6.47 14.62
N ARG A 169 -3.64 7.62 14.95
CA ARG A 169 -4.37 8.83 15.35
C ARG A 169 -5.19 9.42 14.19
N MET A 170 -4.63 9.44 12.98
CA MET A 170 -5.32 9.90 11.76
C MET A 170 -6.58 9.09 11.45
N THR A 171 -6.53 7.78 11.68
CA THR A 171 -7.63 6.86 11.40
C THR A 171 -8.59 6.69 12.57
N ASP A 172 -8.28 7.26 13.74
CA ASP A 172 -9.10 7.11 14.92
C ASP A 172 -10.45 7.84 14.78
N GLY A 173 -11.51 7.18 15.24
CA GLY A 173 -12.88 7.64 14.97
C GLY A 173 -13.30 7.69 13.49
N GLN A 174 -12.45 7.26 12.54
CA GLN A 174 -12.76 7.23 11.10
C GLN A 174 -12.66 5.83 10.48
N LYS A 175 -12.25 4.80 11.23
CA LYS A 175 -12.03 3.44 10.73
C LYS A 175 -13.24 2.87 9.99
N GLY A 176 -14.45 3.05 10.53
CA GLY A 176 -15.70 2.63 9.87
C GLY A 176 -15.95 3.35 8.56
N ALA A 177 -15.72 4.67 8.50
CA ALA A 177 -15.86 5.45 7.26
C ALA A 177 -14.83 5.01 6.20
N ILE A 178 -13.58 4.73 6.59
CA ILE A 178 -12.54 4.21 5.69
C ILE A 178 -12.92 2.81 5.18
N PHE A 179 -13.44 1.94 6.05
CA PHE A 179 -13.90 0.61 5.65
C PHE A 179 -15.06 0.68 4.65
N VAL A 180 -16.08 1.51 4.90
CA VAL A 180 -17.19 1.73 3.96
C VAL A 180 -16.71 2.36 2.65
N PHE A 181 -15.70 3.23 2.71
CA PHE A 181 -15.06 3.78 1.53
C PHE A 181 -14.39 2.67 0.69
N TRP A 182 -13.63 1.76 1.29
CA TRP A 182 -13.08 0.59 0.59
C TRP A 182 -14.17 -0.34 0.04
N LEU A 183 -15.21 -0.61 0.83
CA LEU A 183 -16.35 -1.42 0.41
C LEU A 183 -17.07 -0.84 -0.81
N SER A 184 -17.08 0.49 -0.95
CA SER A 184 -17.66 1.16 -2.12
C SER A 184 -16.88 0.94 -3.42
N PHE A 185 -15.65 0.40 -3.35
CA PHE A 185 -14.88 -0.06 -4.51
C PHE A 185 -15.01 -1.56 -4.74
N LEU A 186 -15.48 -2.33 -3.75
CA LEU A 186 -15.60 -3.78 -3.87
C LEU A 186 -16.50 -4.20 -5.03
N GLY A 187 -17.62 -3.49 -5.26
CA GLY A 187 -18.49 -3.74 -6.42
C GLY A 187 -17.79 -3.50 -7.77
N TRP A 188 -16.90 -2.50 -7.85
CA TRP A 188 -16.11 -2.25 -9.05
C TRP A 188 -15.08 -3.37 -9.25
N PHE A 189 -14.39 -3.79 -8.18
CA PHE A 189 -13.46 -4.92 -8.25
C PHE A 189 -14.15 -6.22 -8.64
N LEU A 190 -15.36 -6.48 -8.15
CA LEU A 190 -16.18 -7.63 -8.55
C LEU A 190 -16.54 -7.56 -10.05
N LEU A 191 -16.97 -6.40 -10.53
CA LEU A 191 -17.24 -6.20 -11.96
C LEU A 191 -15.97 -6.39 -12.80
N GLY A 192 -14.84 -5.86 -12.35
CA GLY A 192 -13.55 -6.05 -13.00
C GLY A 192 -13.10 -7.51 -13.03
N ALA A 193 -13.40 -8.29 -11.99
CA ALA A 193 -13.15 -9.72 -11.94
C ALA A 193 -14.01 -10.50 -12.94
N LEU A 194 -15.29 -10.13 -13.11
CA LEU A 194 -16.17 -10.72 -14.13
C LEU A 194 -15.67 -10.47 -15.56
N CYS A 195 -14.96 -9.37 -15.80
CA CYS A 195 -14.29 -9.07 -17.06
C CYS A 195 -12.90 -9.74 -17.19
N PHE A 196 -12.81 -11.03 -16.83
CA PHE A 196 -11.55 -11.83 -16.84
C PHE A 196 -10.38 -11.16 -16.08
N GLY A 197 -10.68 -10.35 -15.05
CA GLY A 197 -9.68 -9.62 -14.26
C GLY A 197 -9.08 -8.39 -14.95
N VAL A 198 -9.24 -8.21 -16.26
CA VAL A 198 -8.69 -7.06 -16.99
C VAL A 198 -9.31 -5.74 -16.52
N GLY A 199 -10.60 -5.77 -16.14
CA GLY A 199 -11.28 -4.59 -15.61
C GLY A 199 -10.66 -4.07 -14.30
N ILE A 200 -10.01 -4.93 -13.52
CA ILE A 200 -9.32 -4.54 -12.27
C ILE A 200 -8.18 -3.56 -12.58
N LEU A 201 -7.44 -3.79 -13.66
CA LEU A 201 -6.31 -2.94 -14.05
C LEU A 201 -6.73 -1.48 -14.29
N PHE A 202 -7.93 -1.26 -14.83
CA PHE A 202 -8.47 0.08 -15.07
C PHE A 202 -9.02 0.75 -13.80
N ILE A 203 -9.37 -0.03 -12.78
CA ILE A 203 -9.89 0.46 -11.50
C ILE A 203 -8.74 0.89 -10.57
N LEU A 204 -7.59 0.23 -10.64
CA LEU A 204 -6.44 0.51 -9.77
C LEU A 204 -5.96 1.97 -9.76
N PRO A 205 -5.80 2.68 -10.90
CA PRO A 205 -5.40 4.10 -10.89
C PRO A 205 -6.36 4.96 -10.11
N TYR A 206 -7.66 4.70 -10.32
CA TYR A 206 -8.74 5.44 -9.69
C TYR A 206 -8.84 5.14 -8.19
N PHE A 207 -8.67 3.87 -7.80
CA PHE A 207 -8.62 3.47 -6.39
C PHE A 207 -7.42 4.08 -5.67
N SER A 208 -6.23 4.01 -6.25
CA SER A 208 -5.00 4.58 -5.69
C SER A 208 -5.06 6.11 -5.56
N ALA A 209 -5.57 6.80 -6.57
CA ALA A 209 -5.82 8.25 -6.48
C ALA A 209 -6.87 8.58 -5.40
N SER A 210 -7.92 7.77 -5.25
CA SER A 210 -8.91 8.00 -4.20
C SER A 210 -8.32 7.78 -2.79
N GLN A 211 -7.38 6.85 -2.63
CA GLN A 211 -6.66 6.67 -1.37
C GLN A 211 -5.70 7.83 -1.07
N SER A 212 -5.05 8.42 -2.07
CA SER A 212 -4.22 9.61 -1.83
C SER A 212 -5.07 10.81 -1.43
N GLU A 213 -6.25 11.00 -2.01
CA GLU A 213 -7.20 12.05 -1.57
C GLU A 213 -7.64 11.85 -0.11
N LEU A 214 -7.94 10.61 0.28
CA LEU A 214 -8.26 10.27 1.66
C LEU A 214 -7.09 10.62 2.59
N TYR A 215 -5.86 10.28 2.19
CA TYR A 215 -4.66 10.63 2.94
C TYR A 215 -4.49 12.14 3.09
N LEU A 216 -4.64 12.91 2.01
CA LEU A 216 -4.53 14.38 2.03
C LEU A 216 -5.54 15.00 3.00
N LEU A 217 -6.79 14.52 2.99
CA LEU A 217 -7.83 14.96 3.92
C LEU A 217 -7.46 14.65 5.37
N LEU A 218 -7.05 13.41 5.66
CA LEU A 218 -6.68 13.01 7.02
C LEU A 218 -5.42 13.73 7.51
N ARG A 219 -4.46 13.98 6.61
CA ARG A 219 -3.23 14.73 6.89
C ARG A 219 -3.56 16.17 7.25
N GLY A 220 -4.40 16.84 6.46
CA GLY A 220 -4.87 18.20 6.75
C GLY A 220 -5.58 18.28 8.10
N ARG A 221 -6.44 17.31 8.43
CA ARG A 221 -7.06 17.21 9.75
C ARG A 221 -6.06 17.01 10.88
N ALA A 222 -5.05 16.16 10.67
CA ALA A 222 -4.03 15.88 11.68
C ALA A 222 -3.18 17.12 12.00
N LEU A 223 -2.82 17.89 10.96
CA LEU A 223 -2.15 19.18 11.11
C LEU A 223 -3.04 20.20 11.83
N GLY A 224 -4.31 20.30 11.45
CA GLY A 224 -5.27 21.22 12.10
C GLY A 224 -5.56 20.89 13.57
N LEU A 225 -5.44 19.62 13.97
CA LEU A 225 -5.56 19.18 15.36
C LEU A 225 -4.24 19.28 16.15
N GLY A 226 -3.13 19.64 15.51
CA GLY A 226 -1.85 19.94 16.16
C GLY A 226 -1.07 18.75 16.71
N PHE A 227 -1.48 17.50 16.45
CA PHE A 227 -0.74 16.31 16.94
C PHE A 227 0.35 15.83 15.96
N VAL A 228 0.40 16.41 14.75
CA VAL A 228 1.49 16.27 13.79
C VAL A 228 1.95 17.67 13.41
N ARG A 229 3.26 17.92 13.45
CA ARG A 229 3.80 19.19 12.99
C ARG A 229 4.12 19.15 11.49
N PRO A 230 3.96 20.25 10.72
CA PRO A 230 4.32 20.27 9.30
C PRO A 230 5.76 19.86 9.03
N GLU A 231 6.69 20.19 9.93
CA GLU A 231 8.10 19.85 9.82
C GLU A 231 8.34 18.34 9.92
N GLU A 232 7.53 17.63 10.72
CA GLU A 232 7.59 16.16 10.83
C GLU A 232 7.26 15.46 9.51
N LEU A 233 6.51 16.12 8.62
CA LEU A 233 6.15 15.61 7.29
C LEU A 233 6.92 16.31 6.17
N CYS A 234 7.96 17.10 6.50
CA CYS A 234 8.73 17.87 5.53
C CYS A 234 7.88 18.85 4.68
N LEU A 235 6.78 19.37 5.24
CA LEU A 235 5.84 20.29 4.56
C LEU A 235 6.12 21.78 4.81
N ALA A 236 7.13 22.11 5.61
CA ALA A 236 7.37 23.45 6.15
C ALA A 236 7.76 24.56 5.14
N GLN A 237 7.72 24.30 3.83
CA GLN A 237 8.07 25.31 2.80
C GLN A 237 6.88 26.04 2.15
N SER A 238 5.63 25.83 2.57
CA SER A 238 4.47 26.52 1.95
C SER A 238 3.81 27.62 2.81
N ALA A 239 4.31 27.91 4.02
CA ALA A 239 3.65 28.84 4.95
C ALA A 239 4.34 30.21 5.12
N SER A 240 5.41 30.49 4.36
CA SER A 240 6.18 31.75 4.46
C SER A 240 6.38 32.45 3.11
N ARG A 241 5.28 32.71 2.39
CA ARG A 241 5.27 33.80 1.41
C ARG A 241 4.33 34.90 1.93
N PRO A 242 4.88 36.06 2.37
CA PRO A 242 4.07 37.24 2.64
C PRO A 242 3.41 37.78 1.37
#